data_AF-A0A1B6DWY5-F1
#
_entry.id   AF-A0A1B6DWY5-F1
#
_cell.length_a   1.000
_cell.length_b   1.000
_cell.length_c   1.000
_cell.angle_alpha   90.00
_cell.angle_beta   90.00
_cell.angle_gamma   90.00
#
_symmetry.space_group_name_H-M   'P 1'
#
loop_
_entity.id
_entity.type
_entity.pdbx_description
1 polymer ?
#
loop_
_entity_poly.entity_id
_entity_poly.type
_entity_poly.pdbx_seq_one_letter_code
_entity_poly.pdbx_strand_id
1 'polypeptide(L)'
;MLCYTQDDPSSEGQEEAVLSYESVSQLQIDYTRPVIILGPLKDRVNDDLISEFPDQFGSCVPHTTRPKREYEVDGRDYHFVASREQMEKDIQNHLFIEAGQYNDNLYGTSVASVREVAEKRKHCILDVSGNAIKRLQVAQLYPIAVFIKPKSVESIMEMNKRMTEEQAKKTYDRALKMEQEFGEYFTAIVQGDTPEEIYQNVKEVISDQSGPTIWVPSKDPL
;
A
#
# COMPACT_ATOMS: atom_id res chain seq x y z
N MET A 1 -1.86 17.02 2.22
CA MET A 1 -2.03 16.36 0.91
C MET A 1 -3.52 16.16 0.75
N LEU A 2 -4.12 16.75 -0.28
CA LEU A 2 -5.52 16.46 -0.60
C LEU A 2 -5.51 15.18 -1.43
N CYS A 3 -5.90 14.06 -0.83
CA CYS A 3 -6.09 12.83 -1.58
C CYS A 3 -7.33 12.99 -2.46
N TYR A 4 -7.25 12.65 -3.75
CA TYR A 4 -8.44 12.54 -4.58
C TYR A 4 -9.08 11.18 -4.29
N THR A 5 -9.70 11.06 -3.13
CA THR A 5 -10.67 10.01 -2.87
C THR A 5 -11.99 10.49 -3.45
N GLN A 6 -12.58 9.72 -4.36
CA GLN A 6 -13.98 9.96 -4.72
C GLN A 6 -14.80 9.69 -3.46
N ASP A 7 -15.53 10.71 -2.98
CA ASP A 7 -16.47 10.54 -1.88
C ASP A 7 -17.56 9.55 -2.32
N ASP A 8 -17.63 8.41 -1.64
CA ASP A 8 -18.72 7.46 -1.80
C ASP A 8 -19.95 8.01 -1.05
N PRO A 9 -21.11 8.27 -1.69
CA PRO A 9 -22.22 9.01 -1.07
C PRO A 9 -22.98 8.26 0.04
N SER A 10 -22.55 7.06 0.45
CA SER A 10 -23.26 6.25 1.43
C SER A 10 -22.69 6.40 2.85
N SER A 11 -22.87 7.57 3.47
CA SER A 11 -22.56 7.79 4.89
C SER A 11 -23.81 7.72 5.79
N GLU A 12 -24.82 6.92 5.43
CA GLU A 12 -25.96 6.64 6.30
C GLU A 12 -25.92 5.19 6.75
N GLY A 13 -25.53 4.99 8.02
CA GLY A 13 -25.69 3.73 8.76
C GLY A 13 -24.70 2.62 8.39
N GLN A 14 -23.47 2.70 8.88
CA GLN A 14 -22.61 1.51 8.91
C GLN A 14 -23.14 0.55 9.98
N GLU A 15 -23.98 -0.41 9.59
CA GLU A 15 -24.09 -1.67 10.32
C GLU A 15 -22.67 -2.22 10.49
N GLU A 16 -22.31 -2.63 11.71
CA GLU A 16 -20.99 -3.18 12.02
C GLU A 16 -20.83 -4.48 11.21
N ALA A 17 -20.15 -4.39 10.06
CA ALA A 17 -19.96 -5.52 9.18
C ALA A 17 -19.14 -6.59 9.91
N VAL A 18 -19.77 -7.70 10.28
CA VAL A 18 -19.10 -8.81 10.95
C VAL A 18 -18.30 -9.58 9.91
N LEU A 19 -16.99 -9.34 9.87
CA LEU A 19 -16.06 -10.11 9.06
C LEU A 19 -16.02 -11.57 9.57
N SER A 20 -16.30 -12.53 8.70
CA SER A 20 -16.33 -13.95 9.03
C SER A 20 -15.38 -14.75 8.14
N TYR A 21 -15.84 -15.13 6.95
CA TYR A 21 -15.05 -15.86 5.96
C TYR A 21 -15.19 -15.19 4.60
N GLU A 22 -14.11 -15.23 3.81
CA GLU A 22 -14.11 -14.83 2.40
C GLU A 22 -13.96 -16.09 1.54
N SER A 23 -14.83 -16.24 0.53
CA SER A 23 -14.70 -17.28 -0.48
C SER A 23 -13.48 -16.97 -1.36
N VAL A 24 -12.58 -17.92 -1.53
CA VAL A 24 -11.34 -17.74 -2.31
C VAL A 24 -11.13 -18.84 -3.33
N SER A 25 -10.43 -18.51 -4.42
CA SER A 25 -10.02 -19.44 -5.46
C SER A 25 -8.51 -19.34 -5.71
N GLN A 26 -7.92 -20.42 -6.22
CA GLN A 26 -6.51 -20.41 -6.61
C GLN A 26 -6.33 -19.83 -8.01
N LEU A 27 -5.41 -18.88 -8.14
CA LEU A 27 -5.02 -18.26 -9.41
C LEU A 27 -3.53 -18.46 -9.64
N GLN A 28 -3.15 -18.91 -10.82
CA GLN A 28 -1.75 -18.92 -11.25
C GLN A 28 -1.40 -17.56 -11.86
N ILE A 29 -0.34 -16.92 -11.35
CA ILE A 29 0.15 -15.63 -11.80
C ILE A 29 1.52 -15.75 -12.45
N ASP A 30 1.83 -14.84 -13.37
CA ASP A 30 3.08 -14.79 -14.12
C ASP A 30 3.92 -13.53 -13.80
N TYR A 31 3.55 -12.76 -12.78
CA TYR A 31 4.24 -11.57 -12.29
C TYR A 31 4.61 -11.70 -10.80
N THR A 32 5.51 -10.83 -10.32
CA THR A 32 5.83 -10.75 -8.88
C THR A 32 4.89 -9.78 -8.17
N ARG A 33 4.20 -10.22 -7.12
CA ARG A 33 3.14 -9.43 -6.45
C ARG A 33 3.68 -8.11 -5.88
N PRO A 34 2.97 -6.97 -6.02
CA PRO A 34 3.28 -5.76 -5.27
C PRO A 34 3.15 -5.98 -3.76
N VAL A 35 3.82 -5.18 -2.95
CA VAL A 35 3.78 -5.26 -1.48
C VAL A 35 3.34 -3.90 -0.93
N ILE A 36 2.33 -3.93 -0.05
CA ILE A 36 1.84 -2.76 0.68
C ILE A 36 1.99 -3.07 2.16
N ILE A 37 2.76 -2.23 2.87
CA ILE A 37 2.93 -2.34 4.32
C ILE A 37 2.22 -1.16 4.97
N LEU A 38 1.35 -1.47 5.93
CA LEU A 38 0.47 -0.53 6.60
C LEU A 38 0.70 -0.56 8.11
N GLY A 39 0.36 0.52 8.80
CA GLY A 39 0.54 0.64 10.25
C GLY A 39 1.88 1.25 10.69
N PRO A 40 2.19 1.22 12.00
CA PRO A 40 3.45 1.73 12.54
C PRO A 40 4.66 1.02 11.94
N LEU A 41 5.81 1.69 11.90
CA LEU A 41 7.08 1.19 11.34
C LEU A 41 7.11 0.91 9.84
N LYS A 42 6.01 1.10 9.09
CA LYS A 42 5.97 0.81 7.64
C LYS A 42 7.13 1.42 6.84
N ASP A 43 7.51 2.67 7.14
CA ASP A 43 8.54 3.39 6.39
C ASP A 43 9.90 2.73 6.59
N ARG A 44 10.23 2.36 7.84
CA ARG A 44 11.46 1.63 8.16
C ARG A 44 11.49 0.28 7.46
N VAL A 45 10.38 -0.47 7.51
CA VAL A 45 10.32 -1.79 6.87
C VAL A 45 10.45 -1.69 5.35
N ASN A 46 9.81 -0.70 4.73
CA ASN A 46 9.95 -0.43 3.29
C ASN A 46 11.40 -0.14 2.90
N ASP A 47 12.07 0.75 3.63
CA ASP A 47 13.47 1.13 3.39
C ASP A 47 14.42 -0.06 3.61
N ASP A 48 14.21 -0.83 4.68
CA ASP A 48 15.02 -2.00 5.02
C ASP A 48 14.89 -3.10 3.95
N LEU A 49 13.66 -3.39 3.45
CA LEU A 49 13.45 -4.38 2.38
C LEU A 49 14.17 -4.00 1.08
N ILE A 50 14.07 -2.74 0.66
CA ILE A 50 14.69 -2.25 -0.59
C ILE A 50 16.22 -2.26 -0.46
N SER A 51 16.74 -1.84 0.68
CA SER A 51 18.19 -1.72 0.90
C SER A 51 18.86 -3.08 1.12
N GLU A 52 18.23 -4.01 1.84
CA GLU A 52 18.77 -5.34 2.12
C GLU A 52 18.65 -6.27 0.90
N PHE A 53 17.57 -6.15 0.12
CA PHE A 53 17.26 -7.06 -0.99
C PHE A 53 16.93 -6.32 -2.31
N PRO A 54 17.86 -5.51 -2.86
CA PRO A 54 17.60 -4.68 -4.03
C PRO A 54 17.30 -5.47 -5.30
N ASP A 55 17.66 -6.75 -5.36
CA ASP A 55 17.35 -7.65 -6.48
C ASP A 55 15.93 -8.22 -6.41
N GLN A 56 15.31 -8.22 -5.23
CA GLN A 56 13.96 -8.76 -5.02
C GLN A 56 12.91 -7.66 -4.88
N PHE A 57 13.28 -6.48 -4.39
CA PHE A 57 12.37 -5.37 -4.15
C PHE A 57 12.77 -4.12 -4.95
N GLY A 58 11.79 -3.29 -5.25
CA GLY A 58 12.01 -1.98 -5.84
C GLY A 58 10.79 -1.08 -5.74
N SER A 59 11.00 0.22 -5.90
CA SER A 59 9.92 1.20 -6.00
C SER A 59 9.58 1.47 -7.45
N CYS A 60 8.31 1.68 -7.74
CA CYS A 60 7.88 2.17 -9.05
C CYS A 60 8.09 3.69 -9.17
N VAL A 61 8.20 4.19 -10.40
CA VAL A 61 8.33 5.63 -10.66
C VAL A 61 6.95 6.29 -10.65
N PRO A 62 6.67 7.22 -9.73
CA PRO A 62 5.39 7.94 -9.67
C PRO A 62 5.30 9.02 -10.76
N HIS A 63 4.10 9.55 -10.97
CA HIS A 63 3.84 10.65 -11.90
C HIS A 63 3.65 11.96 -11.13
N THR A 64 3.99 13.08 -11.75
CA THR A 64 3.65 14.41 -11.22
C THR A 64 3.42 15.45 -12.31
N THR A 65 2.51 16.40 -12.07
CA THR A 65 2.38 17.60 -12.92
C THR A 65 3.39 18.70 -12.55
N ARG A 66 4.14 18.51 -11.46
CA ARG A 66 5.15 19.48 -11.05
C ARG A 66 6.22 19.61 -12.14
N PRO A 67 6.66 20.82 -12.50
CA PRO A 67 7.80 20.99 -13.38
C PRO A 67 9.05 20.26 -12.86
N LYS A 68 9.74 19.55 -13.77
CA LYS A 68 11.00 18.88 -13.50
C LYS A 68 12.07 19.88 -13.07
N ARG A 69 12.80 19.60 -11.99
CA ARG A 69 13.98 20.38 -11.58
C ARG A 69 15.19 20.02 -12.43
N GLU A 70 16.23 20.86 -12.41
CA GLU A 70 17.43 20.65 -13.21
C GLU A 70 18.15 19.33 -12.91
N TYR A 71 18.20 18.94 -11.63
CA TYR A 71 18.86 17.71 -11.18
C TYR A 71 18.00 16.43 -11.29
N GLU A 72 16.71 16.57 -11.62
CA GLU A 72 15.78 15.45 -11.74
C GLU A 72 15.81 14.88 -13.16
N VAL A 73 15.60 13.57 -13.27
CA VAL A 73 15.58 12.80 -14.50
C VAL A 73 14.18 12.22 -14.68
N ASP A 74 13.56 12.52 -15.82
CA ASP A 74 12.26 11.98 -16.21
C ASP A 74 12.35 10.46 -16.40
N GLY A 75 11.37 9.73 -15.85
CA GLY A 75 11.36 8.27 -15.82
C GLY A 75 12.29 7.64 -14.78
N ARG A 76 12.97 8.44 -13.94
CA ARG A 76 13.72 7.96 -12.77
C ARG A 76 13.12 8.51 -11.47
N ASP A 77 13.06 9.84 -11.36
CA ASP A 77 12.56 10.48 -10.14
C ASP A 77 11.02 10.56 -10.17
N TYR A 78 10.49 11.01 -11.31
CA TYR A 78 9.07 11.01 -11.63
C TYR A 78 8.88 10.84 -13.14
N HIS A 79 7.69 10.44 -13.55
CA HIS A 79 7.16 10.77 -14.88
C HIS A 79 6.55 12.17 -14.82
N PHE A 80 7.20 13.13 -15.46
CA PHE A 80 6.78 14.53 -15.45
C PHE A 80 5.71 14.77 -16.51
N VAL A 81 4.46 14.92 -16.06
CA VAL A 81 3.29 15.11 -16.91
C VAL A 81 3.09 16.60 -17.21
N ALA A 82 3.27 16.99 -18.47
CA ALA A 82 3.20 18.39 -18.88
C ALA A 82 1.79 19.01 -18.77
N SER A 83 0.73 18.21 -18.97
CA SER A 83 -0.65 18.68 -18.91
C SER A 83 -1.35 18.19 -17.65
N ARG A 84 -1.72 19.14 -16.78
CA ARG A 84 -2.54 18.84 -15.60
C ARG A 84 -3.90 18.24 -15.98
N GLU A 85 -4.55 18.82 -17.00
CA GLU A 85 -5.84 18.33 -17.51
C GLU A 85 -5.74 16.87 -18.00
N GLN A 86 -4.64 16.50 -18.65
CA GLN A 86 -4.40 15.12 -19.05
C GLN A 86 -4.27 14.20 -17.84
N MET A 87 -3.48 14.59 -16.83
CA MET A 87 -3.35 13.79 -15.61
C MET A 87 -4.68 13.65 -14.85
N GLU A 88 -5.50 14.70 -14.81
CA GLU A 88 -6.86 14.65 -14.22
C GLU A 88 -7.76 13.67 -14.98
N LYS A 89 -7.70 13.67 -16.31
CA LYS A 89 -8.41 12.70 -17.15
C LYS A 89 -7.92 11.27 -16.91
N ASP A 90 -6.62 11.07 -16.76
CA ASP A 90 -6.03 9.75 -16.49
C ASP A 90 -6.41 9.22 -15.10
N ILE A 91 -6.53 10.11 -14.10
CA ILE A 91 -7.09 9.80 -12.78
C ILE A 91 -8.56 9.38 -12.90
N GLN A 92 -9.36 10.13 -13.66
CA GLN A 92 -10.78 9.79 -13.91
C GLN A 92 -10.95 8.46 -14.64
N ASN A 93 -10.03 8.13 -15.55
CA ASN A 93 -10.00 6.85 -16.27
C ASN A 93 -9.42 5.70 -15.46
N HIS A 94 -9.19 5.87 -14.15
CA HIS A 94 -8.70 4.85 -13.23
C HIS A 94 -7.32 4.27 -13.61
N LEU A 95 -6.46 5.08 -14.22
CA LEU A 95 -5.08 4.68 -14.55
C LEU A 95 -4.14 4.74 -13.34
N PHE A 96 -4.58 5.33 -12.24
CA PHE A 96 -3.84 5.49 -10.98
C PHE A 96 -4.44 4.64 -9.87
N ILE A 97 -3.58 3.95 -9.12
CA ILE A 97 -3.99 3.23 -7.90
C ILE A 97 -4.16 4.19 -6.72
N GLU A 98 -3.43 5.30 -6.75
CA GLU A 98 -3.54 6.40 -5.79
C GLU A 98 -3.08 7.70 -6.46
N ALA A 99 -3.78 8.79 -6.18
CA ALA A 99 -3.42 10.13 -6.61
C ALA A 99 -3.82 11.20 -5.58
N GLY A 100 -3.03 12.27 -5.52
CA GLY A 100 -3.26 13.37 -4.59
C GLY A 100 -2.64 14.68 -5.06
N GLN A 101 -3.07 15.78 -4.45
CA GLN A 101 -2.51 17.10 -4.67
C GLN A 101 -1.59 17.51 -3.52
N TYR A 102 -0.42 18.03 -3.88
CA TYR A 102 0.53 18.66 -2.96
C TYR A 102 1.16 19.90 -3.62
N ASN A 103 1.12 21.05 -2.93
CA ASN A 103 1.58 22.35 -3.44
C ASN A 103 1.08 22.62 -4.86
N ASP A 104 -0.22 22.48 -5.08
CA ASP A 104 -0.93 22.68 -6.36
C ASP A 104 -0.47 21.82 -7.54
N ASN A 105 0.32 20.78 -7.26
CA ASN A 105 0.73 19.80 -8.24
C ASN A 105 0.09 18.45 -7.93
N LEU A 106 -0.31 17.73 -8.97
CA LEU A 106 -0.80 16.38 -8.85
C LEU A 106 0.38 15.41 -8.75
N TYR A 107 0.18 14.37 -7.96
CA TYR A 107 1.07 13.23 -7.82
C TYR A 107 0.23 11.96 -7.89
N GLY A 108 0.77 10.90 -8.47
CA GLY A 108 0.06 9.63 -8.48
C GLY A 108 0.93 8.44 -8.84
N THR A 109 0.53 7.27 -8.34
CA THR A 109 1.15 5.99 -8.65
C THR A 109 0.28 5.28 -9.69
N SER A 110 0.79 5.10 -10.90
CA SER A 110 0.01 4.51 -11.99
C SER A 110 0.03 2.98 -11.93
N VAL A 111 -1.04 2.34 -12.40
CA VAL A 111 -1.11 0.88 -12.53
C VAL A 111 0.04 0.37 -13.41
N ALA A 112 0.38 1.11 -14.47
CA ALA A 112 1.45 0.75 -15.39
C ALA A 112 2.83 0.74 -14.72
N SER A 113 3.15 1.76 -13.92
CA SER A 113 4.41 1.84 -13.19
C SER A 113 4.59 0.67 -12.21
N VAL A 114 3.50 0.26 -11.54
CA VAL A 114 3.54 -0.91 -10.64
C VAL A 114 3.75 -2.20 -11.43
N ARG A 115 3.02 -2.36 -12.54
CA ARG A 115 3.13 -3.54 -13.41
C ARG A 115 4.54 -3.71 -13.97
N GLU A 116 5.18 -2.63 -14.38
CA GLU A 116 6.55 -2.67 -14.91
C GLU A 116 7.55 -3.29 -13.92
N VAL A 117 7.46 -2.95 -12.63
CA VAL A 117 8.32 -3.53 -11.60
C VAL A 117 8.00 -5.00 -11.37
N ALA A 118 6.71 -5.34 -11.31
CA ALA A 118 6.22 -6.71 -11.13
C ALA A 118 6.67 -7.66 -12.26
N GLU A 119 6.62 -7.18 -13.51
CA GLU A 119 7.06 -7.93 -14.69
C GLU A 119 8.59 -8.08 -14.77
N LYS A 120 9.33 -7.14 -14.17
CA LYS A 120 10.80 -7.23 -13.95
C LYS A 120 11.18 -8.20 -12.83
N ARG A 121 10.25 -9.03 -12.35
CA ARG A 121 10.45 -10.05 -11.32
C ARG A 121 10.84 -9.49 -9.95
N LYS A 122 10.43 -8.26 -9.64
CA LYS A 122 10.61 -7.64 -8.32
C LYS A 122 9.27 -7.35 -7.65
N HIS A 123 9.24 -7.46 -6.33
CA HIS A 123 8.15 -6.93 -5.51
C HIS A 123 8.19 -5.41 -5.57
N CYS A 124 7.13 -4.82 -6.09
CA CYS A 124 6.97 -3.37 -6.05
C CYS A 124 6.55 -2.95 -4.63
N ILE A 125 7.45 -2.31 -3.87
CA ILE A 125 7.10 -1.70 -2.58
C ILE A 125 6.29 -0.43 -2.86
N LEU A 126 5.09 -0.35 -2.29
CA LEU A 126 4.15 0.74 -2.50
C LEU A 126 3.90 1.50 -1.20
N ASP A 127 4.25 2.79 -1.20
CA ASP A 127 3.88 3.72 -0.14
C ASP A 127 2.54 4.40 -0.46
N VAL A 128 1.45 3.66 -0.21
CA VAL A 128 0.07 4.06 -0.54
C VAL A 128 -0.89 3.71 0.59
N SER A 129 -2.10 4.27 0.58
CA SER A 129 -3.17 3.92 1.54
C SER A 129 -3.85 2.57 1.22
N GLY A 130 -4.65 2.07 2.17
CA GLY A 130 -5.44 0.84 2.00
C GLY A 130 -6.39 0.86 0.78
N ASN A 131 -6.81 2.05 0.33
CA ASN A 131 -7.64 2.21 -0.87
C ASN A 131 -6.97 1.67 -2.15
N ALA A 132 -5.64 1.72 -2.22
CA ALA A 132 -4.90 1.22 -3.36
C ALA A 132 -5.00 -0.31 -3.50
N ILE A 133 -5.27 -1.05 -2.41
CA ILE A 133 -5.41 -2.51 -2.45
C ILE A 133 -6.54 -2.91 -3.39
N LYS A 134 -7.71 -2.27 -3.24
CA LYS A 134 -8.90 -2.53 -4.09
C LYS A 134 -8.61 -2.18 -5.55
N ARG A 135 -7.96 -1.03 -5.80
CA ARG A 135 -7.60 -0.57 -7.15
C ARG A 135 -6.66 -1.55 -7.86
N LEU A 136 -5.70 -2.10 -7.12
CA LEU A 136 -4.76 -3.11 -7.62
C LEU A 136 -5.46 -4.44 -7.96
N GLN A 137 -6.36 -4.93 -7.09
CA GLN A 137 -7.16 -6.13 -7.34
C GLN A 137 -8.03 -5.99 -8.60
N VAL A 138 -8.68 -4.84 -8.80
CA VAL A 138 -9.43 -4.52 -10.02
C VAL A 138 -8.52 -4.55 -11.25
N ALA A 139 -7.28 -4.06 -11.12
CA ALA A 139 -6.26 -4.11 -12.17
C ALA A 139 -5.60 -5.48 -12.35
N GLN A 140 -6.08 -6.52 -11.66
CA GLN A 140 -5.57 -7.89 -11.68
C GLN A 140 -4.11 -8.02 -11.20
N LEU A 141 -3.66 -7.05 -10.39
CA LEU A 141 -2.39 -7.06 -9.69
C LEU A 141 -2.67 -7.29 -8.21
N TYR A 142 -2.60 -8.52 -7.71
CA TYR A 142 -3.00 -8.85 -6.35
C TYR A 142 -1.84 -8.57 -5.36
N PRO A 143 -1.90 -7.49 -4.56
CA PRO A 143 -0.79 -7.15 -3.67
C PRO A 143 -0.72 -8.12 -2.48
N ILE A 144 0.44 -8.19 -1.85
CA ILE A 144 0.62 -8.71 -0.49
C ILE A 144 0.45 -7.53 0.44
N ALA A 145 -0.71 -7.42 1.09
CA ALA A 145 -1.04 -6.33 1.99
C ALA A 145 -0.79 -6.77 3.45
N VAL A 146 0.24 -6.20 4.09
CA VAL A 146 0.63 -6.56 5.46
C VAL A 146 0.34 -5.40 6.39
N PHE A 147 -0.54 -5.62 7.37
CA PHE A 147 -0.84 -4.63 8.40
C PHE A 147 -0.05 -4.92 9.67
N ILE A 148 0.76 -3.97 10.11
CA ILE A 148 1.48 -4.00 11.37
C ILE A 148 0.52 -3.49 12.45
N LYS A 149 -0.05 -4.41 13.24
CA LYS A 149 -1.01 -4.08 14.29
C LYS A 149 -0.30 -3.80 15.62
N PRO A 150 -0.30 -2.55 16.12
CA PRO A 150 0.24 -2.27 17.44
C PRO A 150 -0.58 -2.98 18.53
N LYS A 151 0.08 -3.51 19.55
CA LYS A 151 -0.59 -4.19 20.69
C LYS A 151 -1.28 -3.19 21.61
N SER A 152 -0.65 -2.03 21.80
CA SER A 152 -1.14 -0.93 22.64
C SER A 152 -0.41 0.38 22.34
N VAL A 153 -0.82 1.47 22.99
CA VAL A 153 -0.10 2.75 22.95
C VAL A 153 1.33 2.60 23.49
N GLU A 154 1.49 1.83 24.57
CA GLU A 154 2.79 1.54 25.20
C GLU A 154 3.71 0.80 24.23
N SER A 155 3.19 -0.19 23.49
CA SER A 155 4.00 -0.93 22.49
C SER A 155 4.57 -0.01 21.41
N ILE A 156 3.82 1.02 20.99
CA ILE A 156 4.30 2.02 20.01
C ILE A 156 5.44 2.85 20.60
N MET A 157 5.31 3.25 21.87
CA MET A 157 6.36 4.01 22.56
C MET A 157 7.61 3.17 22.80
N GLU A 158 7.47 1.87 23.05
CA GLU A 158 8.60 0.95 23.20
C GLU A 158 9.35 0.77 21.88
N MET A 159 8.63 0.63 20.77
CA MET A 159 9.21 0.57 19.42
C MET A 159 9.84 1.89 18.96
N ASN A 160 9.34 3.04 19.45
CA ASN A 160 9.88 4.36 19.14
C ASN A 160 9.94 5.26 20.37
N LYS A 161 11.05 5.14 21.12
CA LYS A 161 11.30 5.90 22.37
C LYS A 161 11.35 7.42 22.19
N ARG A 162 11.33 7.94 20.97
CA ARG A 162 11.29 9.38 20.68
C ARG A 162 9.87 9.94 20.58
N MET A 163 8.85 9.07 20.51
CA MET A 163 7.46 9.50 20.44
C MET A 163 6.94 9.92 21.80
N THR A 164 6.17 11.00 21.83
CA THR A 164 5.38 11.36 23.02
C THR A 164 4.17 10.43 23.14
N GLU A 165 3.63 10.29 24.35
CA GLU A 165 2.41 9.51 24.60
C GLU A 165 1.23 9.98 23.73
N GLU A 166 1.08 11.30 23.53
CA GLU A 166 0.03 11.85 22.67
C GLU A 166 0.21 11.44 21.19
N GLN A 167 1.45 11.41 20.71
CA GLN A 167 1.76 10.94 19.35
C GLN A 167 1.52 9.44 19.21
N ALA A 168 1.88 8.65 20.23
CA ALA A 168 1.65 7.21 20.27
C ALA A 168 0.15 6.90 20.27
N LYS A 169 -0.64 7.61 21.08
CA LYS A 169 -2.10 7.49 21.09
C LYS A 169 -2.73 7.80 19.73
N LYS A 170 -2.33 8.91 19.11
CA LYS A 170 -2.78 9.26 17.74
C LYS A 170 -2.43 8.19 16.72
N THR A 171 -1.27 7.57 16.85
CA THR A 171 -0.82 6.49 15.96
C THR A 171 -1.62 5.20 16.19
N TYR A 172 -1.88 4.86 17.45
CA TYR A 172 -2.73 3.72 17.82
C TYR A 172 -4.16 3.89 17.31
N ASP A 173 -4.78 5.04 17.54
CA ASP A 173 -6.14 5.34 17.07
C ASP A 173 -6.25 5.28 15.54
N ARG A 174 -5.21 5.73 14.82
CA ARG A 174 -5.14 5.61 13.35
C ARG A 174 -5.02 4.15 12.90
N ALA A 175 -4.23 3.35 13.61
CA ALA A 175 -4.08 1.94 13.31
C ALA A 175 -5.41 1.18 13.51
N LEU A 176 -6.14 1.46 14.59
CA LEU A 176 -7.47 0.86 14.82
C LEU A 176 -8.47 1.23 13.73
N LYS A 177 -8.52 2.50 13.31
CA LYS A 177 -9.37 2.93 12.20
C LYS A 177 -9.01 2.24 10.88
N MET A 178 -7.71 2.10 10.61
CA MET A 178 -7.22 1.42 9.42
C MET A 178 -7.59 -0.06 9.41
N GLU A 179 -7.48 -0.74 10.56
CA GLU A 179 -7.93 -2.13 10.71
C GLU A 179 -9.44 -2.25 10.51
N GLN A 180 -10.22 -1.34 11.09
CA GLN A 180 -11.67 -1.33 10.93
C GLN A 180 -12.10 -1.10 9.47
N GLU A 181 -11.44 -0.18 8.77
CA GLU A 181 -11.82 0.22 7.41
C GLU A 181 -11.30 -0.74 6.33
N PHE A 182 -10.12 -1.32 6.53
CA PHE A 182 -9.43 -2.11 5.50
C PHE A 182 -9.11 -3.55 5.90
N GLY A 183 -9.53 -4.01 7.08
CA GLY A 183 -9.19 -5.32 7.63
C GLY A 183 -9.47 -6.49 6.69
N GLU A 184 -10.57 -6.44 5.93
CA GLU A 184 -10.93 -7.46 4.94
C GLU A 184 -9.95 -7.56 3.75
N TYR A 185 -9.19 -6.51 3.47
CA TYR A 185 -8.25 -6.47 2.34
C TYR A 185 -6.83 -6.88 2.72
N PHE A 186 -6.55 -7.10 4.01
CA PHE A 186 -5.21 -7.49 4.45
C PHE A 186 -4.94 -8.95 4.13
N THR A 187 -3.79 -9.20 3.51
CA THR A 187 -3.28 -10.56 3.33
C THR A 187 -2.81 -11.14 4.66
N ALA A 188 -2.23 -10.31 5.53
CA ALA A 188 -1.81 -10.72 6.86
C ALA A 188 -1.81 -9.54 7.84
N ILE A 189 -1.99 -9.88 9.12
CA ILE A 189 -1.77 -8.97 10.24
C ILE A 189 -0.55 -9.47 11.01
N VAL A 190 0.44 -8.59 11.19
CA VAL A 190 1.67 -8.88 11.92
C VAL A 190 1.67 -8.09 13.23
N GLN A 191 2.05 -8.76 14.30
CA GLN A 191 2.36 -8.14 15.59
C GLN A 191 3.76 -8.58 16.03
N GLY A 192 4.38 -7.81 16.91
CA GLY A 192 5.66 -8.13 17.51
C GLY A 192 5.98 -7.18 18.65
N ASP A 193 6.95 -7.54 19.47
CA ASP A 193 7.44 -6.74 20.60
C ASP A 193 8.64 -5.87 20.22
N THR A 194 9.31 -6.21 19.12
CA THR A 194 10.48 -5.47 18.63
C THR A 194 10.35 -5.15 17.13
N PRO A 195 10.97 -4.06 16.64
CA PRO A 195 11.04 -3.78 15.21
C PRO A 195 11.68 -4.93 14.40
N GLU A 196 12.67 -5.62 14.98
CA GLU A 196 13.39 -6.71 14.34
C GLU A 196 12.49 -7.95 14.16
N GLU A 197 11.67 -8.27 15.18
CA GLU A 197 10.65 -9.33 15.09
C GLU A 197 9.58 -8.99 14.04
N ILE A 198 9.07 -7.75 14.03
CA ILE A 198 8.09 -7.31 13.03
C ILE A 198 8.67 -7.41 11.63
N TYR A 199 9.91 -6.96 11.43
CA TYR A 199 10.60 -7.05 10.14
C TYR A 199 10.73 -8.50 9.67
N GLN A 200 11.13 -9.40 10.57
CA GLN A 200 11.24 -10.83 10.26
C GLN A 200 9.89 -11.45 9.89
N ASN A 201 8.84 -11.17 10.67
CA ASN A 201 7.48 -11.66 10.40
C ASN A 201 6.93 -11.12 9.06
N VAL A 202 7.21 -9.85 8.72
CA VAL A 202 6.85 -9.28 7.41
C VAL A 202 7.55 -10.02 6.26
N LYS A 203 8.85 -10.32 6.39
CA LYS A 203 9.58 -11.08 5.37
C LYS A 203 9.02 -12.49 5.18
N GLU A 204 8.65 -13.15 6.27
CA GLU A 204 8.03 -14.48 6.23
C GLU A 204 6.68 -14.44 5.49
N VAL A 205 5.81 -13.49 5.83
CA VAL A 205 4.54 -13.28 5.11
C VAL A 205 4.79 -13.05 3.62
N ILE A 206 5.73 -12.17 3.25
CA ILE A 206 6.03 -11.91 1.85
C ILE A 206 6.50 -13.20 1.17
N SER A 207 7.45 -13.92 1.76
CA SER A 207 7.96 -15.19 1.24
C SER A 207 6.84 -16.20 0.98
N ASP A 208 5.98 -16.43 1.98
CA ASP A 208 4.87 -17.39 1.89
C ASP A 208 3.84 -17.01 0.82
N GLN A 209 3.66 -15.70 0.60
CA GLN A 209 2.67 -15.16 -0.33
C GLN A 209 3.22 -14.88 -1.74
N SER A 210 4.50 -15.16 -2.00
CA SER A 210 5.19 -14.88 -3.27
C SER A 210 5.13 -16.01 -4.30
N GLY A 211 4.49 -17.14 -3.95
CA GLY A 211 4.37 -18.28 -4.84
C GLY A 211 3.64 -17.98 -6.15
N PRO A 212 3.85 -18.80 -7.20
CA PRO A 212 3.19 -18.62 -8.51
C PRO A 212 1.69 -18.93 -8.49
N THR A 213 1.21 -19.59 -7.43
CA THR A 213 -0.21 -19.87 -7.19
C THR A 213 -0.65 -19.14 -5.94
N ILE A 214 -1.64 -18.27 -6.08
CA ILE A 214 -2.12 -17.39 -5.02
C ILE A 214 -3.60 -17.61 -4.76
N TRP A 215 -4.06 -17.26 -3.56
CA TRP A 215 -5.48 -17.19 -3.24
C TRP A 215 -6.01 -15.79 -3.55
N VAL A 216 -7.10 -15.72 -4.30
CA VAL A 216 -7.79 -14.47 -4.65
C VAL A 216 -9.28 -14.58 -4.31
N PRO A 217 -9.96 -13.48 -3.97
CA PRO A 217 -11.40 -13.49 -3.70
C PRO A 217 -12.17 -14.12 -4.86
N SER A 218 -13.03 -15.09 -4.54
CA SER A 218 -13.94 -15.72 -5.49
C SER A 218 -15.25 -14.94 -5.55
N LYS A 219 -15.89 -14.94 -6.73
CA LYS A 219 -17.26 -14.42 -6.89
C LYS A 219 -18.32 -15.42 -6.46
N ASP A 220 -17.92 -16.64 -6.12
CA ASP A 220 -18.82 -17.70 -5.68
C ASP A 220 -19.28 -17.42 -4.25
N PRO A 221 -20.60 -17.30 -4.00
CA PRO A 221 -21.13 -17.13 -2.65
C PRO A 221 -20.81 -18.37 -1.79
N LEU A 222 -20.63 -18.13 -0.49
CA LEU A 222 -20.47 -19.18 0.55
C LEU A 222 -21.74 -20.04 0.68
#